data_AF-A0A2M7KN86-F1
#
_entry.id   AF-A0A2M7KN86-F1
#
_cell.length_a   1.000
_cell.length_b   1.000
_cell.length_c   1.000
_cell.angle_alpha   90.00
_cell.angle_beta   90.00
_cell.angle_gamma   90.00
#
_symmetry.space_group_name_H-M   'P 1'
#
loop_
_entity.id
_entity.type
_entity.pdbx_description
1 polymer ?
#
loop_
_entity_poly.entity_id
_entity_poly.type
_entity_poly.pdbx_seq_one_letter_code
_entity_poly.pdbx_strand_id
1 'polypeptide(L)' 'MKTYARWVLVLTVVVTLLIAVVPAKRAEAAEYPQVAQLKEFSPEAGYMSLAGYLRYLMFVQDGSWMSRAEASRIVKQQRQ' A
#
# COMPACT_ATOMS: atom_id res chain seq x y z
N MET A 1 8.84 -49.24 -16.08
CA MET A 1 7.95 -48.07 -15.89
C MET A 1 7.73 -47.68 -14.41
N LYS A 2 8.65 -47.97 -13.46
CA LYS A 2 8.45 -47.66 -12.01
C LYS A 2 9.29 -46.48 -11.49
N THR A 3 10.30 -46.03 -12.21
CA THR A 3 11.20 -44.94 -11.81
C THR A 3 10.64 -43.55 -12.17
N TYR A 4 10.01 -43.40 -13.34
CA TYR A 4 9.43 -42.15 -13.81
C TYR A 4 8.30 -41.63 -12.91
N ALA A 5 7.48 -42.52 -12.35
CA ALA A 5 6.38 -42.16 -11.45
C ALA A 5 6.85 -41.49 -10.14
N ARG A 6 8.02 -41.88 -9.61
CA ARG A 6 8.61 -41.26 -8.41
C ARG A 6 9.12 -39.86 -8.70
N TRP A 7 9.76 -39.65 -9.84
CA TRP A 7 10.25 -38.34 -10.26
C TRP A 7 9.11 -37.37 -10.60
N VAL A 8 8.02 -37.85 -11.21
CA VAL A 8 6.83 -37.05 -11.47
C VAL A 8 6.16 -36.59 -10.17
N LEU A 9 6.07 -37.47 -9.16
CA LEU A 9 5.53 -37.14 -7.83
C LEU A 9 6.40 -36.12 -7.08
N VAL A 10 7.74 -36.26 -7.14
CA VAL A 10 8.66 -35.29 -6.52
C VAL A 10 8.54 -33.92 -7.20
N LEU A 11 8.45 -33.88 -8.52
CA LEU A 11 8.24 -32.63 -9.27
C LEU A 11 6.91 -31.95 -8.92
N THR A 12 5.83 -32.71 -8.73
CA THR A 12 4.53 -32.12 -8.38
C THR A 12 4.53 -31.51 -6.98
N VAL A 13 5.19 -32.14 -6.01
CA VAL A 13 5.29 -31.61 -4.63
C VAL A 13 6.15 -30.33 -4.58
N VAL A 14 7.21 -30.24 -5.38
CA VAL A 14 8.04 -29.02 -5.45
C VAL A 14 7.27 -27.87 -6.10
N VAL A 15 6.47 -28.15 -7.14
CA VAL A 15 5.64 -27.13 -7.80
C VAL A 15 4.53 -26.62 -6.87
N THR A 16 3.90 -27.46 -6.05
CA THR A 16 2.88 -27.01 -5.10
C THR A 16 3.46 -26.19 -3.94
N LEU A 17 4.69 -26.46 -3.51
CA LEU A 17 5.36 -25.67 -2.46
C LEU A 17 5.73 -24.24 -2.92
N LEU A 18 5.98 -24.02 -4.21
CA LEU A 18 6.35 -22.70 -4.74
C LEU A 18 5.18 -21.72 -4.86
N ILE A 19 3.93 -22.18 -4.82
CA ILE A 19 2.74 -21.33 -5.01
C ILE A 19 2.29 -20.64 -3.70
N ALA A 20 2.80 -21.08 -2.54
CA ALA A 20 2.33 -20.61 -1.24
C ALA A 20 2.93 -19.28 -0.76
N VAL A 21 3.90 -18.69 -1.49
CA VAL A 21 4.52 -17.40 -1.11
C VAL A 21 3.81 -16.26 -1.82
N VAL A 22 2.50 -16.13 -1.61
CA VAL A 22 1.81 -14.87 -1.90
C VAL A 22 2.11 -13.94 -0.73
N PRO A 23 2.83 -12.82 -0.90
CA PRO A 23 3.00 -11.86 0.17
C PRO A 23 1.62 -11.28 0.46
N ALA A 24 0.96 -11.80 1.49
CA ALA A 24 -0.18 -11.16 2.09
C ALA A 24 0.33 -9.79 2.56
N LYS A 25 -0.02 -8.72 1.85
CA LYS A 25 0.22 -7.36 2.33
C LYS A 25 -0.47 -7.26 3.69
N ARG A 26 0.31 -7.34 4.77
CA ARG A 26 -0.18 -7.01 6.10
C ARG A 26 -0.68 -5.57 6.00
N ALA A 27 -1.93 -5.35 6.39
CA ALA A 27 -2.42 -4.01 6.66
C ALA A 27 -1.68 -3.51 7.91
N GLU A 28 -0.45 -3.05 7.72
CA GLU A 28 0.18 -2.17 8.71
C GLU A 28 -0.71 -0.94 8.81
N ALA A 29 -0.94 -0.48 10.04
CA ALA A 29 -1.58 0.80 10.26
C ALA A 29 -0.67 1.85 9.60
N ALA A 30 -1.02 2.25 8.38
CA ALA A 30 -0.23 3.20 7.62
C ALA A 30 -0.14 4.50 8.43
N GLU A 31 1.08 4.87 8.79
CA GLU A 31 1.35 6.11 9.49
C GLU A 31 1.25 7.24 8.47
N TYR A 32 0.16 8.01 8.53
CA TYR A 32 -0.10 9.07 7.59
C TYR A 32 0.54 10.39 8.03
N PRO A 33 1.22 11.12 7.12
CA PRO A 33 1.73 12.45 7.42
C PRO A 33 0.65 13.38 7.98
N GLN A 34 0.98 14.13 9.02
CA GLN A 34 0.07 15.11 9.60
C GLN A 34 0.01 16.36 8.74
N VAL A 35 -1.16 16.62 8.16
CA VAL A 35 -1.39 17.79 7.29
C VAL A 35 -2.55 18.66 7.77
N ALA A 36 -3.33 18.22 8.76
CA ALA A 36 -4.53 18.93 9.21
C ALA A 36 -4.27 20.33 9.77
N GLN A 37 -3.07 20.58 10.26
CA GLN A 37 -2.65 21.87 10.81
C GLN A 37 -2.24 22.88 9.73
N LEU A 38 -2.04 22.42 8.48
CA LEU A 38 -1.65 23.28 7.37
C LEU A 38 -2.86 24.03 6.82
N LYS A 39 -2.59 25.21 6.25
CA LYS A 39 -3.60 25.98 5.52
C LYS A 39 -3.76 25.42 4.12
N GLU A 40 -4.99 25.22 3.67
CA GLU A 40 -5.27 24.83 2.29
C GLU A 40 -4.78 25.89 1.30
N PHE A 41 -4.28 25.46 0.14
CA PHE A 41 -3.82 26.35 -0.94
C PHE A 41 -2.75 27.36 -0.51
N SER A 42 -1.93 26.97 0.47
CA SER A 42 -0.82 27.76 0.98
C SER A 42 0.52 27.24 0.45
N PRO A 43 1.61 28.03 0.54
CA PRO A 43 2.96 27.55 0.21
C PRO A 43 3.33 26.26 0.97
N GLU A 44 2.91 26.13 2.24
CA GLU A 44 3.21 24.99 3.09
C GLU A 44 2.50 23.71 2.64
N ALA A 45 1.33 23.84 1.98
CA ALA A 45 0.60 22.73 1.37
C ALA A 45 0.90 22.56 -0.13
N GLY A 46 1.99 23.17 -0.64
CA GLY A 46 2.35 23.11 -2.06
C GLY A 46 1.27 23.69 -2.99
N TYR A 47 0.52 24.68 -2.51
CA TYR A 47 -0.65 25.27 -3.17
C TYR A 47 -1.77 24.27 -3.49
N MET A 48 -1.83 23.14 -2.79
CA MET A 48 -2.86 22.11 -2.95
C MET A 48 -3.90 22.16 -1.83
N SER A 49 -5.04 21.51 -2.06
CA SER A 49 -5.93 21.10 -0.96
C SER A 49 -5.19 20.12 -0.03
N LEU A 50 -5.53 20.04 1.26
CA LEU A 50 -4.87 19.12 2.19
C LEU A 50 -4.95 17.66 1.75
N ALA A 51 -6.10 17.23 1.22
CA ALA A 51 -6.26 15.88 0.68
C ALA A 51 -5.37 15.65 -0.55
N GLY A 52 -5.19 16.67 -1.40
CA GLY A 52 -4.25 16.61 -2.53
C GLY A 52 -2.80 16.52 -2.07
N TYR A 53 -2.44 17.34 -1.09
CA TYR A 53 -1.10 17.38 -0.51
C TYR A 53 -0.74 16.06 0.20
N LEU A 54 -1.65 15.51 1.00
CA LEU A 54 -1.46 14.20 1.64
C LEU A 54 -1.21 13.10 0.61
N ARG A 55 -1.98 13.07 -0.49
CA ARG A 55 -1.79 12.08 -1.56
C ARG A 55 -0.42 12.24 -2.22
N TYR A 56 0.03 13.46 -2.43
CA TYR A 56 1.35 13.74 -2.97
C TYR A 56 2.45 13.23 -2.03
N LEU A 57 2.35 13.51 -0.72
CA LEU A 57 3.31 13.01 0.28
C LEU A 57 3.36 11.48 0.30
N MET A 58 2.20 10.83 0.29
CA MET A 58 2.11 9.37 0.23
C MET A 58 2.70 8.80 -1.07
N PHE A 59 2.50 9.48 -2.19
CA PHE A 59 3.12 9.07 -3.47
C PHE A 59 4.65 9.20 -3.42
N VAL A 60 5.18 10.26 -2.80
CA VAL A 60 6.63 10.44 -2.63
C VAL A 60 7.21 9.37 -1.69
N GLN A 61 6.48 8.99 -0.65
CA GLN A 61 6.93 8.01 0.35
C GLN A 61 6.84 6.56 -0.14
N ASP A 62 5.68 6.16 -0.68
CA ASP A 62 5.37 4.76 -1.00
C ASP A 62 5.35 4.46 -2.50
N GLY A 63 5.50 5.48 -3.35
CA GLY A 63 5.41 5.33 -4.81
C GLY A 63 4.00 5.02 -5.32
N SER A 64 2.98 5.08 -4.45
CA SER A 64 1.60 4.71 -4.77
C SER A 64 0.62 5.83 -4.46
N TRP A 65 -0.35 6.02 -5.36
CA TRP A 65 -1.37 7.05 -5.20
C TRP A 65 -2.52 6.52 -4.33
N MET A 66 -2.69 7.11 -3.17
CA MET A 66 -3.89 6.94 -2.35
C MET A 66 -5.13 7.46 -3.10
N SER A 67 -6.29 6.87 -2.83
CA SER A 67 -7.56 7.37 -3.37
C SER A 67 -7.92 8.74 -2.79
N ARG A 68 -8.66 9.55 -3.56
CA ARG A 68 -9.10 10.87 -3.07
C ARG A 68 -10.03 10.77 -1.86
N ALA A 69 -10.93 9.79 -1.85
CA ALA A 69 -11.90 9.60 -0.77
C ALA A 69 -11.20 9.24 0.55
N GLU A 70 -10.18 8.37 0.48
CA GLU A 70 -9.38 7.97 1.62
C GLU A 70 -8.58 9.14 2.20
N ALA A 71 -7.92 9.92 1.35
CA ALA A 71 -7.18 11.10 1.78
C ALA A 71 -8.07 12.11 2.48
N SER A 72 -9.26 12.39 1.93
CA SER A 72 -10.24 13.28 2.57
C SER A 72 -10.71 12.77 3.93
N ARG A 73 -10.91 11.44 4.06
CA ARG A 73 -11.28 10.82 5.34
C ARG A 73 -10.17 10.99 6.38
N ILE A 74 -8.92 10.74 6.00
CA ILE A 74 -7.77 10.86 6.89
C ILE A 74 -7.61 12.32 7.35
N VAL A 75 -7.62 13.28 6.42
CA VAL A 75 -7.55 14.72 6.77
C VAL A 75 -8.67 15.12 7.73
N LYS A 76 -9.88 14.59 7.53
CA LYS A 76 -11.00 14.83 8.44
C LYS A 76 -10.74 14.22 9.82
N GLN A 77 -10.25 12.98 9.90
CA GLN A 77 -9.90 12.33 11.17
C GLN A 77 -8.80 13.08 11.93
N GLN A 78 -7.83 13.65 11.22
CA GLN A 78 -6.74 14.43 11.82
C GLN A 78 -7.20 15.78 12.41
N ARG A 79 -8.36 16.31 12.01
CA ARG A 79 -8.93 17.58 12.51
C ARG A 79 -9.88 17.40 13.71
N GLN A 80 -10.24 16.17 14.04
CA GLN A 80 -11.08 15.84 15.19
C GLN A 80 -10.23 15.68 16.44
#